data_AF-X1DLA0-F1
#
_entry.id   AF-X1DLA0-F1
#
_cell.length_a   1.000
_cell.length_b   1.000
_cell.length_c   1.000
_cell.angle_alpha   90.00
_cell.angle_beta   90.00
_cell.angle_gamma   90.00
#
_symmetry.space_group_name_H-M   'P 1'
#
loop_
_entity.id
_entity.type
_entity.pdbx_description
1 polymer ?
#
loop_
_entity_poly.entity_id
_entity_poly.type
_entity_poly.pdbx_seq_one_letter_code
_entity_poly.pdbx_strand_id
1 'polypeptide(L)'
;MAAREINEAGGIDINATQFYVGLTAEDTDEANGTLDVSKGVGAAERIISYDPHFIIGGHRTESVLAYLEPIMDAKIPFLSTGSVSV
;
A
#
# COMPACT_ATOMS: atom_id res chain seq x y z
N MET A 1 -3.74 -13.93 -2.20
CA MET A 1 -3.29 -15.35 -2.09
C MET A 1 -2.13 -15.50 -1.11
N ALA A 2 -1.01 -14.80 -1.31
CA ALA A 2 0.17 -14.90 -0.42
C ALA A 2 -0.12 -14.74 1.08
N ALA A 3 -0.87 -13.70 1.50
CA ALA A 3 -1.22 -13.51 2.91
C ALA A 3 -1.98 -14.70 3.52
N ARG A 4 -2.89 -15.30 2.73
CA ARG A 4 -3.64 -16.49 3.16
C ARG A 4 -2.71 -17.68 3.36
N GLU A 5 -1.83 -17.93 2.41
CA GLU A 5 -0.86 -19.03 2.49
C GLU A 5 0.09 -18.86 3.67
N ILE A 6 0.58 -17.64 3.92
CA ILE A 6 1.39 -17.31 5.10
C ILE A 6 0.61 -17.59 6.39
N ASN A 7 -0.64 -17.12 6.49
CA ASN A 7 -1.46 -17.31 7.68
C ASN A 7 -1.84 -18.79 7.90
N GLU A 8 -2.15 -19.53 6.85
CA GLU A 8 -2.45 -20.98 6.89
C GLU A 8 -1.20 -21.80 7.27
N ALA A 9 0.00 -21.32 6.96
CA ALA A 9 1.28 -21.91 7.41
C ALA A 9 1.66 -21.54 8.86
N GLY A 10 0.79 -20.84 9.59
CA GLY A 10 1.01 -20.42 10.98
C GLY A 10 1.37 -18.95 11.15
N GLY A 11 1.45 -18.15 10.08
CA GLY A 11 1.82 -16.74 10.17
C GLY A 11 3.33 -16.50 10.20
N ILE A 12 3.75 -15.37 10.76
CA ILE A 12 5.14 -14.91 10.82
C ILE A 12 5.61 -14.94 12.27
N ASP A 13 6.69 -15.66 12.57
CA ASP A 13 7.35 -15.62 13.88
C ASP A 13 8.40 -14.51 13.92
N ILE A 14 8.24 -13.57 14.85
CA ILE A 14 9.22 -12.53 15.15
C ILE A 14 9.56 -12.65 16.62
N ASN A 15 10.78 -13.14 16.91
CA ASN A 15 11.28 -13.30 18.27
C ASN A 15 10.33 -14.10 19.20
N ALA A 16 9.87 -15.26 18.76
CA ALA A 16 8.93 -16.15 19.46
C ALA A 16 7.53 -15.55 19.66
N THR A 17 7.17 -14.51 18.89
CA THR A 17 5.82 -13.93 18.85
C THR A 17 5.23 -14.15 17.47
N GLN A 18 4.05 -14.77 17.42
CA GLN A 18 3.37 -15.09 16.18
C GLN A 18 2.48 -13.93 15.71
N PHE A 19 2.68 -13.49 14.48
CA PHE A 19 1.90 -12.44 13.82
C PHE A 19 1.18 -13.00 12.60
N TYR A 20 0.03 -12.42 12.27
CA TYR A 20 -0.75 -12.74 11.08
C TYR A 20 -0.82 -11.54 10.16
N VAL A 21 -0.87 -11.81 8.85
CA VAL A 21 -0.98 -10.78 7.82
C VAL A 21 -2.45 -10.40 7.64
N GLY A 22 -2.81 -9.18 8.02
CA GLY A 22 -4.07 -8.55 7.63
C GLY A 22 -3.91 -7.80 6.30
N LEU A 23 -4.96 -7.78 5.49
CA LEU A 23 -5.00 -7.02 4.24
C LEU A 23 -6.19 -6.07 4.24
N THR A 24 -5.94 -4.83 3.87
CA THR A 24 -6.94 -3.85 3.42
C THR A 24 -6.48 -3.30 2.08
N ALA A 25 -7.39 -2.78 1.27
CA ALA A 25 -7.08 -2.29 -0.07
C ALA A 25 -7.94 -1.08 -0.42
N GLU A 26 -7.34 -0.15 -1.15
CA GLU A 26 -7.97 1.06 -1.69
C GLU A 26 -7.65 1.17 -3.18
N ASP A 27 -8.59 1.69 -3.96
CA ASP A 27 -8.43 1.87 -5.41
C ASP A 27 -7.92 3.27 -5.73
N THR A 28 -6.74 3.33 -6.36
CA THR A 28 -6.08 4.56 -6.81
C THR A 28 -6.54 5.02 -8.20
N ASP A 29 -7.33 4.22 -8.93
CA ASP A 29 -7.83 4.46 -10.29
C ASP A 29 -6.72 4.70 -11.33
N GLU A 30 -5.51 4.18 -11.10
CA GLU A 30 -4.34 4.37 -11.98
C GLU A 30 -4.48 3.71 -13.35
N ALA A 31 -5.38 2.74 -13.50
CA ALA A 31 -5.63 2.05 -14.77
C ALA A 31 -6.54 2.85 -15.71
N ASN A 32 -7.14 3.95 -15.24
CA ASN A 32 -8.08 4.73 -16.04
C ASN A 32 -7.40 5.36 -17.27
N GLY A 33 -8.15 5.49 -18.37
CA GLY A 33 -7.66 6.12 -19.60
C GLY A 33 -7.34 7.60 -19.42
N THR A 34 -8.05 8.28 -18.49
CA THR A 34 -7.76 9.64 -18.06
C THR A 34 -7.30 9.60 -16.61
N LEU A 35 -6.04 9.96 -16.37
CA LEU A 35 -5.46 9.93 -15.04
C LEU A 35 -6.01 11.09 -14.19
N ASP A 36 -6.62 10.75 -13.06
CA ASP A 36 -7.02 11.70 -12.01
C ASP A 36 -6.21 11.42 -10.74
N VAL A 37 -5.16 12.21 -10.51
CA VAL A 37 -4.25 12.03 -9.38
C VAL A 37 -4.95 12.26 -8.03
N SER A 38 -6.06 13.01 -7.98
CA SER A 38 -6.77 13.28 -6.73
C SER A 38 -7.40 12.02 -6.12
N LYS A 39 -7.78 11.05 -6.97
CA LYS A 39 -8.29 9.76 -6.52
C LYS A 39 -7.21 8.93 -5.82
N GLY A 40 -5.99 8.94 -6.35
CA GLY A 40 -4.83 8.31 -5.72
C GLY A 40 -4.53 8.90 -4.34
N VAL A 41 -4.55 10.24 -4.23
CA VAL A 41 -4.36 10.93 -2.94
C VAL A 41 -5.46 10.56 -1.95
N GLY A 42 -6.73 10.62 -2.34
CA GLY A 42 -7.84 10.24 -1.46
C GLY A 42 -7.79 8.76 -1.04
N ALA A 43 -7.34 7.86 -1.92
CA ALA A 43 -7.09 6.46 -1.58
C ALA A 43 -5.97 6.29 -0.56
N ALA A 44 -4.89 7.07 -0.67
CA ALA A 44 -3.83 7.06 0.33
C ALA A 44 -4.30 7.59 1.69
N GLU A 45 -5.06 8.68 1.75
CA GLU A 45 -5.62 9.18 3.01
C GLU A 45 -6.50 8.13 3.72
N ARG A 46 -7.33 7.42 2.95
CA ARG A 46 -8.14 6.31 3.49
C ARG A 46 -7.29 5.15 3.95
N ILE A 47 -6.30 4.72 3.16
CA ILE A 47 -5.48 3.57 3.55
C ILE A 47 -4.60 3.86 4.77
N ILE A 48 -4.11 5.10 4.89
CA ILE A 48 -3.38 5.59 6.07
C ILE A 48 -4.27 5.54 7.32
N SER A 49 -5.57 5.85 7.20
CA SER A 49 -6.50 5.82 8.34
C SER A 49 -6.71 4.42 8.95
N TYR A 50 -6.35 3.36 8.23
CA TYR A 50 -6.35 1.98 8.76
C TYR A 50 -5.10 1.65 9.58
N ASP A 51 -4.17 2.59 9.76
CA ASP A 51 -2.90 2.42 10.48
C ASP A 51 -2.07 1.20 10.01
N PRO A 52 -1.78 1.07 8.70
CA PRO A 52 -1.07 -0.09 8.18
C PRO A 52 0.42 -0.07 8.52
N HIS A 53 0.99 -1.25 8.81
CA HIS A 53 2.43 -1.40 9.05
C HIS A 53 3.30 -1.12 7.82
N PHE A 54 2.76 -1.33 6.63
CA PHE A 54 3.35 -0.96 5.35
C PHE A 54 2.26 -0.88 4.28
N ILE A 55 2.53 -0.13 3.22
CA ILE A 55 1.68 -0.04 2.03
C ILE A 55 2.47 -0.60 0.85
N ILE A 56 1.79 -1.32 -0.04
CA ILE A 56 2.38 -1.89 -1.25
C ILE A 56 1.50 -1.55 -2.45
N GLY A 57 2.10 -1.07 -3.54
CA GLY A 57 1.34 -0.74 -4.75
C GLY A 57 2.05 0.24 -5.68
N GLY A 58 1.23 0.97 -6.43
CA GLY A 58 1.66 1.99 -7.39
C GLY A 58 2.03 1.46 -8.75
N HIS A 59 1.54 2.16 -9.77
CA HIS A 59 1.73 1.81 -11.17
C HIS A 59 2.14 2.99 -12.04
N ARG A 60 1.44 4.13 -11.95
CA ARG A 60 1.74 5.31 -12.78
C ARG A 60 2.52 6.33 -11.97
N THR A 61 3.72 6.66 -12.42
CA THR A 61 4.66 7.57 -11.74
C THR A 61 3.99 8.85 -11.23
N GLU A 62 3.16 9.51 -12.03
CA GLU A 62 2.49 10.76 -11.66
C GLU A 62 1.46 10.59 -10.52
N SER A 63 0.76 9.45 -10.49
CA SER A 63 -0.14 9.12 -9.38
C SER A 63 0.66 8.80 -8.13
N VAL A 64 1.70 7.96 -8.28
CA VAL A 64 2.56 7.56 -7.16
C VAL A 64 3.19 8.78 -6.49
N LEU A 65 3.79 9.69 -7.27
CA LEU A 65 4.39 10.91 -6.73
C LEU A 65 3.38 11.76 -5.95
N ALA A 66 2.13 11.81 -6.39
CA ALA A 66 1.09 12.61 -5.72
C ALA A 66 0.71 12.04 -4.35
N TYR A 67 0.55 10.72 -4.24
CA TYR A 67 0.15 10.11 -2.97
C TYR A 67 1.32 9.66 -2.10
N LEU A 68 2.57 9.73 -2.59
CA LEU A 68 3.75 9.43 -1.79
C LEU A 68 3.94 10.43 -0.65
N GLU A 69 3.65 11.71 -0.89
CA GLU A 69 3.77 12.79 0.12
C GLU A 69 2.97 12.48 1.40
N PRO A 70 1.65 12.26 1.36
CA PRO A 70 0.89 11.94 2.58
C PRO A 70 1.33 10.62 3.23
N ILE A 71 1.77 9.62 2.46
CA ILE A 71 2.30 8.35 3.02
C ILE A 71 3.62 8.57 3.76
N MET A 72 4.52 9.39 3.21
CA MET A 72 5.78 9.77 3.84
C MET A 72 5.56 10.60 5.10
N ASP A 73 4.61 11.54 5.06
CA ASP A 73 4.23 12.34 6.23
C ASP A 73 3.66 11.47 7.36
N ALA A 74 2.88 10.44 7.00
CA ALA A 74 2.40 9.42 7.94
C ALA A 74 3.50 8.47 8.44
N LYS A 75 4.72 8.54 7.86
CA LYS A 75 5.87 7.69 8.19
C LYS A 75 5.62 6.20 8.01
N ILE A 76 4.75 5.85 7.05
CA ILE A 76 4.43 4.45 6.73
C ILE A 76 5.36 3.99 5.59
N PRO A 77 6.05 2.84 5.73
CA PRO A 77 6.86 2.29 4.65
C PRO A 77 6.01 2.00 3.40
N PHE A 78 6.46 2.48 2.24
CA PHE A 78 5.85 2.22 0.94
C PHE A 78 6.72 1.32 0.07
N LEU A 79 6.16 0.21 -0.41
CA LEU A 79 6.82 -0.76 -1.28
C LEU A 79 6.24 -0.62 -2.70
N SER A 80 7.02 -0.05 -3.63
CA SER A 80 6.59 0.08 -5.02
C SER A 80 6.55 -1.27 -5.73
N THR A 81 5.44 -1.58 -6.38
CA THR A 81 5.29 -2.78 -7.23
C THR A 81 5.47 -2.52 -8.72
N GLY A 82 5.41 -1.25 -9.13
CA GLY A 82 5.65 -0.80 -10.49
C GLY A 82 6.99 -0.09 -10.67
N SER A 83 7.27 0.27 -11.93
CA SER A 83 8.40 1.13 -12.28
C SER A 83 8.07 2.57 -11.94
N VAL A 84 8.21 2.95 -10.67
CA VAL A 84 8.35 4.35 -10.30
C VAL A 84 9.77 4.76 -10.66
N SER A 85 9.91 5.71 -11.58
CA SER A 85 11.17 6.44 -11.74
C SER A 85 11.09 7.66 -10.83
N VAL A 86 11.78 7.59 -9.69
CA VAL A 86 12.10 8.74 -8.83
C VAL A 86 13.52 9.22 -9.13
#